data_AF-A0A9R0Q9J2-F1
#
_entry.id   AF-A0A9R0Q9J2-F1
#
_cell.length_a   1.000
_cell.length_b   1.000
_cell.length_c   1.000
_cell.angle_alpha   90.00
_cell.angle_beta   90.00
_cell.angle_gamma   90.00
#
_symmetry.space_group_name_H-M   'P 1'
#
loop_
_entity.id
_entity.type
_entity.pdbx_description
1 polymer ?
#
loop_
_entity_poly.entity_id
_entity_poly.type
_entity_poly.pdbx_seq_one_letter_code
_entity_poly.pdbx_strand_id
1 'polypeptide(L)'
;MALAAAPSRRFPAAPPRPPPSSPLQRHAHFRPQNPRRTPSPLLAAAVAAPLTAADTEGRKHELLRAVQETGRGSGASPDQRAAIEDAIVSVEELGAGEGAPLDLAALDGTWRLCYTSASDVLMLFEAAERLPLLQVGQIYQKFECKGRSDGGIVRNVVRWSIENLLEWSI
;
A
#
# COMPACT_ATOMS: atom_id res chain seq x y z
N MET A 1 5.95 -51.86 -20.83
CA MET A 1 6.60 -51.72 -22.16
C MET A 1 6.11 -50.39 -22.73
N ALA A 2 6.90 -49.36 -23.07
CA ALA A 2 8.34 -49.19 -23.20
C ALA A 2 8.69 -47.70 -22.95
N LEU A 3 9.94 -47.47 -22.53
CA LEU A 3 10.59 -46.16 -22.32
C LEU A 3 10.82 -45.39 -23.63
N ALA A 4 10.83 -44.05 -23.56
CA ALA A 4 11.88 -43.23 -24.18
C ALA A 4 11.87 -41.78 -23.64
N ALA A 5 13.04 -41.34 -23.17
CA ALA A 5 13.36 -39.99 -22.71
C ALA A 5 14.49 -39.41 -23.58
N ALA A 6 14.51 -38.09 -23.78
CA ALA A 6 15.67 -37.26 -24.17
C ALA A 6 15.27 -35.77 -24.27
N PRO A 7 16.21 -34.79 -24.26
CA PRO A 7 17.50 -34.77 -23.57
C PRO A 7 17.79 -33.45 -22.81
N SER A 8 18.71 -33.55 -21.85
CA SER A 8 19.35 -32.45 -21.12
C SER A 8 20.30 -31.64 -22.00
N ARG A 9 20.34 -30.30 -21.82
CA ARG A 9 21.43 -29.45 -22.30
C ARG A 9 22.26 -28.93 -21.11
N ARG A 10 23.49 -29.46 -21.00
CA ARG A 10 24.61 -28.89 -20.24
C ARG A 10 25.26 -27.79 -21.08
N PHE A 11 25.67 -26.70 -20.44
CA PHE A 11 26.64 -25.75 -20.99
C PHE A 11 27.95 -25.80 -20.18
N PRO A 12 29.10 -25.46 -20.79
CA PRO A 12 30.41 -25.99 -20.42
C PRO A 12 31.22 -25.10 -19.46
N ALA A 13 32.12 -25.74 -18.73
CA ALA A 13 33.17 -25.14 -17.91
C ALA A 13 34.31 -24.56 -18.77
N ALA A 14 34.91 -23.47 -18.30
CA ALA A 14 36.09 -22.84 -18.90
C ALA A 14 37.37 -23.13 -18.06
N PRO A 15 38.57 -23.14 -18.71
CA PRO A 15 39.82 -23.77 -18.22
C PRO A 15 40.74 -22.88 -17.33
N PRO A 16 41.87 -23.42 -16.78
CA PRO A 16 42.67 -22.78 -15.72
C PRO A 16 43.82 -21.87 -16.20
N ARG A 17 44.42 -21.16 -15.23
CA ARG A 17 45.48 -20.10 -15.28
C ARG A 17 46.79 -20.45 -16.01
N PRO A 18 47.60 -19.42 -16.34
CA PRO A 18 49.07 -19.45 -16.15
C PRO A 18 49.65 -18.25 -15.34
N PRO A 19 50.79 -18.41 -14.61
CA PRO A 19 51.69 -17.34 -14.11
C PRO A 19 53.01 -17.27 -14.97
N PRO A 20 54.15 -16.62 -14.60
CA PRO A 20 54.49 -15.52 -13.68
C PRO A 20 55.29 -14.35 -14.35
N SER A 21 55.46 -13.21 -13.67
CA SER A 21 56.59 -12.27 -13.92
C SER A 21 57.01 -11.56 -12.62
N SER A 22 58.26 -11.77 -12.21
CA SER A 22 59.00 -11.04 -11.16
C SER A 22 60.17 -10.28 -11.83
N PRO A 23 61.02 -9.53 -11.10
CA PRO A 23 60.78 -8.47 -10.12
C PRO A 23 61.50 -7.17 -10.55
N LEU A 24 61.16 -6.01 -9.98
CA LEU A 24 62.15 -4.93 -9.83
C LEU A 24 61.85 -4.16 -8.54
N GLN A 25 62.79 -4.31 -7.60
CA GLN A 25 62.89 -3.56 -6.37
C GLN A 25 63.02 -2.07 -6.67
N ARG A 26 62.26 -1.25 -5.94
CA ARG A 26 62.79 0.03 -5.48
C ARG A 26 62.30 0.30 -4.07
N HIS A 27 63.27 0.22 -3.15
CA HIS A 27 63.14 0.68 -1.79
C HIS A 27 62.82 2.18 -1.80
N ALA A 28 61.71 2.55 -1.19
CA ALA A 28 61.51 3.89 -0.66
C ALA A 28 60.86 3.72 0.72
N HIS A 29 61.66 3.98 1.74
CA HIS A 29 61.23 4.05 3.12
C HIS A 29 60.23 5.20 3.27
N PHE A 30 58.94 4.90 3.40
CA PHE A 30 57.95 5.86 3.87
C PHE A 30 57.41 5.44 5.22
N ARG A 31 57.83 6.21 6.22
CA ARG A 31 57.37 6.21 7.60
C ARG A 31 55.84 6.41 7.64
N PRO A 32 55.05 5.50 8.22
CA PRO A 32 53.65 5.80 8.48
C PRO A 32 53.57 6.71 9.70
N GLN A 33 53.35 8.00 9.49
CA GLN A 33 52.73 8.83 10.51
C GLN A 33 51.26 8.40 10.61
N ASN A 34 50.92 7.86 11.77
CA ASN A 34 49.58 7.48 12.18
C ASN A 34 48.72 8.74 12.40
N PRO A 35 47.70 9.04 11.57
CA PRO A 35 46.64 9.91 12.03
C PRO A 35 45.69 9.02 12.85
N ARG A 36 45.68 9.23 14.16
CA ARG A 36 44.59 8.75 15.03
C ARG A 36 43.26 9.27 14.44
N ARG A 37 42.59 8.45 13.63
CA ARG A 37 41.19 8.63 13.27
C ARG A 37 40.39 8.27 14.52
N THR A 38 40.05 9.28 15.28
CA THR A 38 38.93 9.22 16.23
C THR A 38 37.69 8.78 15.46
N PRO A 39 36.97 7.72 15.88
CA PRO A 39 35.66 7.44 15.32
C PRO A 39 34.72 8.56 15.76
N SER A 40 34.17 9.29 14.80
CA SER A 40 33.08 10.25 15.05
C SER A 40 31.87 9.47 15.59
N PRO A 41 31.39 9.72 16.81
CA PRO A 41 30.13 9.18 17.28
C PRO A 41 29.09 10.28 17.08
N LEU A 42 28.53 10.38 15.88
CA LEU A 42 27.28 11.12 15.69
C LEU A 42 26.36 10.26 14.83
N LEU A 43 25.97 9.15 15.43
CA LEU A 43 24.73 8.46 15.12
C LEU A 43 23.82 8.66 16.33
N ALA A 44 22.53 8.88 16.04
CA ALA A 44 21.41 9.12 16.96
C ALA A 44 21.07 10.61 17.18
N ALA A 45 19.86 11.06 16.95
CA ALA A 45 18.69 10.44 16.36
C ALA A 45 17.93 11.60 15.69
N ALA A 46 17.36 11.40 14.50
CA ALA A 46 16.31 12.30 14.05
C ALA A 46 15.18 12.12 15.06
N VAL A 47 15.11 13.04 16.04
CA VAL A 47 13.97 13.14 16.93
C VAL A 47 12.83 13.50 16.00
N ALA A 48 12.04 12.50 15.61
CA ALA A 48 10.81 12.73 14.88
C ALA A 48 10.03 13.74 15.71
N ALA A 49 9.88 14.96 15.17
CA ALA A 49 9.07 15.97 15.81
C ALA A 49 7.70 15.35 16.11
N PRO A 50 7.09 15.61 17.29
CA PRO A 50 5.79 15.07 17.60
C PRO A 50 4.81 15.45 16.50
N LEU A 51 4.19 14.45 15.88
CA LEU A 51 3.14 14.64 14.86
C LEU A 51 2.07 15.54 15.44
N THR A 52 1.82 16.68 14.79
CA THR A 52 0.80 17.61 15.26
C THR A 52 -0.59 17.13 14.81
N ALA A 53 -1.64 17.62 15.50
CA ALA A 53 -3.01 17.40 15.06
C ALA A 53 -3.25 17.91 13.63
N ALA A 54 -2.59 19.01 13.25
CA ALA A 54 -2.65 19.57 11.91
C ALA A 54 -2.01 18.66 10.86
N ASP A 55 -0.89 17.99 11.19
CA ASP A 55 -0.25 17.03 10.28
C ASP A 55 -1.15 15.80 10.07
N THR A 56 -1.75 15.30 11.16
CA THR A 56 -2.71 14.20 11.14
C THR A 56 -3.90 14.54 10.24
N GLU A 57 -4.45 15.73 10.42
CA GLU A 57 -5.58 16.21 9.62
C GLU A 57 -5.18 16.43 8.16
N GLY A 58 -3.99 16.97 7.90
CA GLY A 58 -3.45 17.17 6.56
C GLY A 58 -3.36 15.87 5.75
N ARG A 59 -2.76 14.81 6.32
CA ARG A 59 -2.64 13.51 5.66
C ARG A 59 -4.00 12.86 5.37
N LYS A 60 -4.95 12.97 6.31
CA LYS A 60 -6.33 12.51 6.10
C LYS A 60 -7.01 13.26 4.95
N HIS A 61 -6.83 14.58 4.88
CA HIS A 61 -7.38 15.39 3.79
C HIS A 61 -6.75 15.09 2.45
N GLU A 62 -5.44 14.81 2.42
CA GLU A 62 -4.74 14.39 1.20
C GLU A 62 -5.31 13.07 0.66
N LEU A 63 -5.50 12.06 1.51
CA LEU A 63 -6.16 10.82 1.13
C LEU A 63 -7.58 11.05 0.60
N LEU A 64 -8.39 11.85 1.30
CA LEU A 64 -9.75 12.18 0.87
C LEU A 64 -9.79 12.90 -0.48
N ARG A 65 -8.80 13.74 -0.77
CA ARG A 65 -8.65 14.41 -2.06
C ARG A 65 -8.27 13.41 -3.15
N ALA A 66 -7.31 12.51 -2.89
CA ALA A 66 -6.85 11.53 -3.85
C ALA A 66 -7.98 10.58 -4.32
N VAL A 67 -8.92 10.25 -3.43
CA VAL A 67 -10.02 9.32 -3.76
C VAL A 67 -11.24 9.97 -4.43
N GLN A 68 -11.40 11.29 -4.36
CA GLN A 68 -12.65 11.99 -4.69
C GLN A 68 -13.12 11.78 -6.13
N GLU A 69 -12.19 11.72 -7.09
CA GLU A 69 -12.50 11.66 -8.53
C GLU A 69 -12.36 10.25 -9.13
N THR A 70 -12.31 9.23 -8.27
CA THR A 70 -12.05 7.85 -8.72
C THR A 70 -13.29 7.00 -8.94
N GLY A 71 -14.48 7.52 -8.64
CA GLY A 71 -15.70 6.69 -8.64
C GLY A 71 -15.63 5.54 -7.63
N ARG A 72 -15.01 5.76 -6.46
CA ARG A 72 -14.69 4.72 -5.45
C ARG A 72 -13.69 3.67 -5.92
N GLY A 73 -12.86 4.00 -6.91
CA GLY A 73 -11.82 3.14 -7.45
C GLY A 73 -12.14 2.52 -8.81
N SER A 74 -13.40 2.61 -9.29
CA SER A 74 -13.77 2.08 -10.62
C SER A 74 -13.06 2.81 -11.76
N GLY A 75 -12.95 4.12 -11.68
CA GLY A 75 -12.31 4.97 -12.67
C GLY A 75 -10.84 5.31 -12.37
N ALA A 76 -10.25 4.74 -11.30
CA ALA A 76 -8.89 5.07 -10.90
C ALA A 76 -7.85 4.50 -11.88
N SER A 77 -7.04 5.39 -12.48
CA SER A 77 -5.89 5.03 -13.30
C SER A 77 -4.80 4.33 -12.47
N PRO A 78 -3.82 3.64 -13.10
CA PRO A 78 -2.70 3.05 -12.37
C PRO A 78 -1.93 4.06 -11.52
N ASP A 79 -1.69 5.25 -12.05
CA ASP A 79 -0.96 6.32 -11.34
C ASP A 79 -1.78 6.87 -10.17
N GLN A 80 -3.11 7.02 -10.34
CA GLN A 80 -3.99 7.42 -9.25
C GLN A 80 -4.06 6.36 -8.15
N ARG A 81 -4.09 5.08 -8.51
CA ARG A 81 -4.05 3.97 -7.54
C ARG A 81 -2.75 4.02 -6.74
N ALA A 82 -1.62 4.19 -7.40
CA ALA A 82 -0.33 4.34 -6.71
C ALA A 82 -0.34 5.52 -5.74
N ALA A 83 -0.81 6.69 -6.17
CA ALA A 83 -0.90 7.87 -5.31
C ALA A 83 -1.86 7.68 -4.11
N ILE A 84 -2.95 6.92 -4.29
CA ILE A 84 -3.87 6.59 -3.20
C ILE A 84 -3.23 5.63 -2.20
N GLU A 85 -2.53 4.60 -2.67
CA GLU A 85 -1.79 3.67 -1.80
C GLU A 85 -0.72 4.43 -0.98
N ASP A 86 0.04 5.32 -1.63
CA ASP A 86 1.02 6.17 -0.93
C ASP A 86 0.35 7.06 0.14
N ALA A 87 -0.81 7.64 -0.16
CA ALA A 87 -1.58 8.44 0.80
C ALA A 87 -2.16 7.60 1.94
N ILE A 88 -2.56 6.34 1.68
CA ILE A 88 -2.99 5.39 2.72
C ILE A 88 -1.83 5.09 3.66
N VAL A 89 -0.66 4.72 3.13
CA VAL A 89 0.56 4.44 3.91
C VAL A 89 0.92 5.66 4.77
N SER A 90 0.86 6.86 4.20
CA SER A 90 1.09 8.12 4.91
C SER A 90 0.15 8.30 6.13
N VAL A 91 -1.12 7.88 6.02
CA VAL A 91 -2.06 7.90 7.15
C VAL A 91 -1.77 6.78 8.16
N GLU A 92 -1.38 5.60 7.70
CA GLU A 92 -1.03 4.45 8.57
C GLU A 92 0.17 4.75 9.47
N GLU A 93 1.18 5.46 8.95
CA GLU A 93 2.35 5.94 9.68
C GLU A 93 2.02 6.84 10.89
N LEU A 94 0.80 7.35 10.99
CA LEU A 94 0.34 8.12 12.16
C LEU A 94 0.10 7.23 13.41
N GLY A 95 0.34 5.93 13.32
CA GLY A 95 0.25 4.98 14.43
C GLY A 95 -1.07 4.23 14.51
N ALA A 96 -1.81 4.14 13.40
CA ALA A 96 -2.98 3.28 13.32
C ALA A 96 -2.53 1.80 13.41
N GLY A 97 -2.58 1.23 14.62
CA GLY A 97 -2.26 -0.19 14.87
C GLY A 97 -0.92 -0.47 15.56
N GLU A 98 -0.10 0.54 15.88
CA GLU A 98 1.08 0.34 16.72
C GLU A 98 0.71 0.38 18.21
N GLY A 99 0.74 -0.79 18.86
CA GLY A 99 0.73 -0.92 20.33
C GLY A 99 -0.61 -0.68 21.04
N ALA A 100 -1.59 -0.03 20.40
CA ALA A 100 -2.93 0.18 20.93
C ALA A 100 -3.97 -0.68 20.18
N PRO A 101 -4.81 -1.46 20.89
CA PRO A 101 -5.94 -2.14 20.27
C PRO A 101 -6.89 -1.15 19.59
N LEU A 102 -7.48 -1.55 18.48
CA LEU A 102 -8.52 -0.79 17.80
C LEU A 102 -9.71 -0.56 18.75
N ASP A 103 -10.14 0.69 18.90
CA ASP A 103 -11.35 1.00 19.66
C ASP A 103 -12.59 0.59 18.85
N LEU A 104 -13.08 -0.62 19.14
CA LEU A 104 -14.28 -1.17 18.50
C LEU A 104 -15.53 -0.35 18.81
N ALA A 105 -15.60 0.36 19.94
CA ALA A 105 -16.74 1.20 20.24
C ALA A 105 -16.77 2.46 19.37
N ALA A 106 -15.58 3.01 19.03
CA ALA A 106 -15.45 4.11 18.09
C ALA A 106 -15.68 3.67 16.63
N LEU A 107 -15.38 2.41 16.29
CA LEU A 107 -15.61 1.84 14.96
C LEU A 107 -17.07 1.46 14.71
N ASP A 108 -17.84 1.11 15.75
CA ASP A 108 -19.24 0.71 15.60
C ASP A 108 -20.08 1.81 14.94
N GLY A 109 -20.78 1.47 13.86
CA GLY A 109 -21.57 2.44 13.11
C GLY A 109 -21.69 2.13 11.63
N THR A 110 -22.18 3.13 10.89
CA THR A 110 -22.36 3.06 9.44
C THR A 110 -21.39 4.02 8.76
N TRP A 111 -20.42 3.46 8.07
CA TRP A 111 -19.34 4.20 7.42
C TRP A 111 -19.57 4.26 5.93
N ARG A 112 -19.27 5.39 5.29
CA ARG A 112 -19.34 5.49 3.83
C ARG A 112 -18.06 4.91 3.22
N LEU A 113 -18.21 4.02 2.24
CA LEU A 113 -17.08 3.51 1.47
C LEU A 113 -16.65 4.57 0.43
N CYS A 114 -15.51 5.20 0.67
CA CYS A 114 -14.97 6.24 -0.21
C CYS A 114 -14.09 5.69 -1.34
N TYR A 115 -13.41 4.56 -1.11
CA TYR A 115 -12.52 3.92 -2.07
C TYR A 115 -12.42 2.42 -1.78
N THR A 116 -12.26 1.61 -2.83
CA THR A 116 -11.94 0.19 -2.72
C THR A 116 -11.17 -0.28 -3.95
N SER A 117 -10.22 -1.19 -3.75
CA SER A 117 -9.55 -1.95 -4.81
C SER A 117 -10.14 -3.36 -4.98
N ALA A 118 -11.14 -3.74 -4.18
CA ALA A 118 -11.75 -5.06 -4.18
C ALA A 118 -12.53 -5.32 -5.48
N SER A 119 -12.07 -6.32 -6.26
CA SER A 119 -12.58 -6.57 -7.61
C SER A 119 -14.07 -6.94 -7.64
N ASP A 120 -14.55 -7.66 -6.65
CA ASP A 120 -15.96 -8.03 -6.49
C ASP A 120 -16.88 -6.81 -6.35
N VAL A 121 -16.45 -5.79 -5.59
CA VAL A 121 -17.17 -4.52 -5.46
C VAL A 121 -17.01 -3.68 -6.73
N LEU A 122 -15.83 -3.65 -7.34
CA LEU A 122 -15.59 -2.91 -8.58
C LEU A 122 -16.47 -3.43 -9.74
N MET A 123 -16.67 -4.74 -9.83
CA MET A 123 -17.56 -5.36 -10.81
C MET A 123 -19.02 -4.87 -10.69
N LEU A 124 -19.47 -4.45 -9.50
CA LEU A 124 -20.83 -3.89 -9.34
C LEU A 124 -20.99 -2.56 -10.06
N PHE A 125 -19.95 -1.72 -10.07
CA PHE A 125 -19.95 -0.46 -10.80
C PHE A 125 -19.89 -0.70 -12.31
N GLU A 126 -19.02 -1.61 -12.76
CA GLU A 126 -18.94 -2.01 -14.17
C GLU A 126 -20.27 -2.61 -14.69
N ALA A 127 -20.94 -3.42 -13.86
CA ALA A 127 -22.25 -3.98 -14.20
C ALA A 127 -23.34 -2.89 -14.31
N ALA A 128 -23.30 -1.88 -13.44
CA ALA A 128 -24.24 -0.76 -13.48
C ALA A 128 -24.05 0.10 -14.74
N GLU A 129 -22.81 0.34 -15.18
CA GLU A 129 -22.53 1.05 -16.44
C GLU A 129 -23.12 0.36 -17.67
N ARG A 130 -23.23 -0.98 -17.63
CA ARG A 130 -23.80 -1.79 -18.71
C ARG A 130 -25.32 -1.87 -18.69
N LEU A 131 -25.94 -1.50 -17.58
CA LEU A 131 -27.40 -1.57 -17.39
C LEU A 131 -27.98 -0.15 -17.48
N PRO A 132 -28.62 0.22 -18.61
CA PRO A 132 -29.27 1.52 -18.69
C PRO A 132 -30.30 1.66 -17.57
N LEU A 133 -30.35 2.85 -16.96
CA LEU A 133 -31.21 3.24 -15.84
C LEU A 133 -30.75 2.82 -14.43
N LEU A 134 -29.75 1.95 -14.28
CA LEU A 134 -29.28 1.53 -12.95
C LEU A 134 -28.09 2.39 -12.50
N GLN A 135 -28.21 3.05 -11.35
CA GLN A 135 -27.12 3.80 -10.74
C GLN A 135 -26.72 3.19 -9.40
N VAL A 136 -25.40 2.96 -9.24
CA VAL A 136 -24.85 2.62 -7.93
C VAL A 136 -24.78 3.90 -7.10
N GLY A 137 -25.64 3.98 -6.09
CA GLY A 137 -25.65 5.07 -5.14
C GLY A 137 -24.48 4.98 -4.15
N GLN A 138 -24.69 5.50 -2.94
CA GLN A 138 -23.68 5.45 -1.90
C GLN A 138 -23.57 4.04 -1.30
N ILE A 139 -22.34 3.52 -1.19
CA ILE A 139 -22.05 2.26 -0.50
C ILE A 139 -21.65 2.56 0.94
N TYR A 140 -22.21 1.80 1.86
CA TYR A 140 -21.90 1.89 3.29
C TYR A 140 -21.36 0.57 3.81
N GLN A 141 -20.56 0.64 4.84
CA GLN A 141 -20.11 -0.49 5.63
C GLN A 141 -20.65 -0.34 7.04
N LYS A 142 -21.45 -1.31 7.47
CA LYS A 142 -21.95 -1.38 8.83
C LYS A 142 -21.00 -2.23 9.65
N PHE A 143 -20.42 -1.64 10.68
CA PHE A 143 -19.62 -2.32 11.68
C PHE A 143 -20.49 -2.52 12.92
N GLU A 144 -20.68 -3.79 13.30
CA GLU A 144 -21.48 -4.22 14.45
C GLU A 144 -20.54 -4.88 15.46
N CYS A 145 -19.81 -4.05 16.21
CA CYS A 145 -18.70 -4.44 17.09
C CYS A 145 -18.83 -3.88 18.52
N LYS A 146 -19.80 -2.99 18.80
CA LYS A 146 -20.02 -2.47 20.15
C LYS A 146 -20.32 -3.56 21.17
N GLY A 147 -19.55 -3.59 22.26
CA GLY A 147 -19.72 -4.55 23.35
C GLY A 147 -19.31 -5.99 23.02
N ARG A 148 -18.64 -6.21 21.88
CA ARG A 148 -18.20 -7.53 21.44
C ARG A 148 -16.70 -7.71 21.65
N SER A 149 -16.31 -8.89 22.12
CA SER A 149 -14.91 -9.28 22.31
C SER A 149 -14.33 -10.09 21.15
N ASP A 150 -15.17 -10.48 20.17
CA ASP A 150 -14.79 -11.29 19.00
C ASP A 150 -14.52 -10.46 17.74
N GLY A 151 -14.46 -9.13 17.86
CA GLY A 151 -14.19 -8.20 16.76
C GLY A 151 -15.44 -7.71 16.02
N GLY A 152 -16.60 -8.35 16.17
CA GLY A 152 -17.85 -7.90 15.55
C GLY A 152 -18.18 -8.51 14.19
N ILE A 153 -19.14 -7.90 13.49
CA ILE A 153 -19.54 -8.26 12.11
C ILE A 153 -19.42 -7.03 11.22
N VAL A 154 -18.95 -7.21 9.99
CA VAL A 154 -18.91 -6.18 8.94
C VAL A 154 -19.89 -6.54 7.83
N ARG A 155 -20.71 -5.58 7.39
CA ARG A 155 -21.67 -5.77 6.29
C ARG A 155 -21.56 -4.64 5.27
N ASN A 156 -21.48 -4.98 3.99
CA ASN A 156 -21.63 -4.00 2.91
C ASN A 156 -23.12 -3.75 2.65
N VAL A 157 -23.54 -2.49 2.72
CA VAL A 157 -24.89 -2.00 2.43
C VAL A 157 -24.80 -1.13 1.18
N VAL A 158 -25.21 -1.70 0.04
CA VAL A 158 -25.19 -1.00 -1.25
C VAL A 158 -26.55 -0.37 -1.48
N ARG A 159 -26.60 0.97 -1.60
CA ARG A 159 -27.81 1.66 -2.05
C ARG A 159 -27.79 1.77 -3.56
N TRP A 160 -28.87 1.32 -4.19
CA TRP A 160 -29.10 1.41 -5.62
C TRP A 160 -30.22 2.41 -5.88
N SER A 161 -30.13 3.16 -6.97
CA SER A 161 -31.21 3.98 -7.48
C SER A 161 -31.48 3.62 -8.94
N ILE A 162 -32.74 3.77 -9.35
CA ILE A 162 -33.14 3.67 -10.74
C ILE A 162 -33.45 5.10 -11.20
N GLU A 163 -32.85 5.57 -12.29
CA GLU A 163 -33.21 6.86 -12.86
C GLU A 163 -34.68 6.84 -13.33
N ASN A 164 -35.43 7.92 -13.06
CA ASN A 164 -36.80 8.17 -13.53
C ASN A 164 -37.95 7.35 -12.90
N LEU A 165 -37.81 6.77 -11.71
CA LEU A 165 -38.95 6.19 -10.97
C LEU A 165 -39.45 7.13 -9.85
N LEU A 166 -40.47 7.93 -10.22
CA LEU A 166 -41.44 8.72 -9.42
C LEU A 166 -41.22 10.25 -9.29
N GLU A 167 -41.79 11.00 -10.25
CA GLU A 167 -42.59 12.20 -9.95
C GLU A 167 -43.97 12.00 -10.58
N TRP A 168 -44.96 11.56 -9.80
CA TRP A 168 -46.37 11.70 -10.16
C TRP A 168 -46.94 12.82 -9.30
N SER A 169 -46.98 14.04 -9.84
CA SER A 169 -47.91 15.05 -9.36
C SER A 169 -49.25 14.78 -10.03
N ILE A 170 -50.29 14.54 -9.23
CA ILE A 170 -51.69 14.75 -9.64
C ILE A 170 -52.00 16.23 -9.42
#